data_AF-A0A3D1B1G0-F1
#
_entry.id   AF-A0A3D1B1G0-F1
#
_cell.length_a   1.000
_cell.length_b   1.000
_cell.length_c   1.000
_cell.angle_alpha   90.00
_cell.angle_beta   90.00
_cell.angle_gamma   90.00
#
_symmetry.space_group_name_H-M   'P 1'
#
loop_
_entity.id
_entity.type
_entity.pdbx_description
1 polymer ?
#
loop_
_entity_poly.entity_id
_entity_poly.type
_entity_poly.pdbx_seq_one_letter_code
_entity_poly.pdbx_strand_id
1 'polypeptide(L)' 'WAAKNHGDAKRLGITGFCWGGRIVWLYAAHSSQLKAGVAWYGRI' A
#
# COMPACT_ATOMS: atom_id res chain seq x y z
N TRP A 1 -4.36 11.04 1.50
CA TRP A 1 -4.75 11.52 2.84
C TRP A 1 -3.54 11.64 3.77
N ALA A 2 -2.74 10.59 3.97
CA ALA A 2 -1.60 10.59 4.90
C ALA A 2 -0.66 11.81 4.75
N ALA A 3 -0.23 12.15 3.54
CA ALA A 3 0.60 13.32 3.28
C ALA A 3 -0.02 14.67 3.69
N LYS A 4 -1.36 14.77 3.66
CA LYS A 4 -2.10 15.96 4.11
C LYS A 4 -2.30 16.01 5.62
N ASN A 5 -2.03 14.92 6.34
CA ASN A 5 -2.22 14.77 7.78
C ASN A 5 -0.90 14.43 8.46
N HIS A 6 0.13 15.23 8.17
CA HIS A 6 1.47 15.13 8.77
C HIS A 6 2.23 13.81 8.55
N GLY A 7 1.76 12.93 7.65
CA GLY A 7 2.51 11.75 7.23
C GLY A 7 3.60 12.08 6.21
N ASP A 8 4.77 11.45 6.34
CA ASP A 8 5.86 11.62 5.37
C ASP A 8 5.58 10.86 4.07
N ALA A 9 5.28 11.60 2.99
CA ALA A 9 5.01 11.04 1.67
C ALA A 9 6.21 10.30 1.06
N LYS A 10 7.45 10.60 1.48
CA LYS A 10 8.65 9.93 0.99
C LYS A 10 8.83 8.54 1.59
N ARG A 11 8.12 8.22 2.67
CA ARG A 11 8.17 6.96 3.41
C ARG A 11 6.82 6.23 3.38
N LEU A 12 6.17 6.20 2.22
CA LEU A 12 4.86 5.58 2.04
C LEU A 12 4.96 4.04 2.03
N GLY A 13 4.19 3.40 2.91
CA GLY A 13 4.00 1.95 2.94
C GLY A 13 2.54 1.55 3.12
N ILE A 14 2.19 0.35 2.67
CA ILE A 14 0.84 -0.22 2.79
C ILE A 14 0.88 -1.66 3.30
N THR A 15 -0.13 -2.06 4.05
CA THR A 15 -0.33 -3.45 4.47
C THR A 15 -1.80 -3.81 4.37
N GLY A 16 -2.11 -5.05 4.02
CA GLY A 16 -3.49 -5.48 3.81
C GLY A 16 -3.68 -6.98 3.98
N PHE A 17 -4.86 -7.36 4.47
CA PHE A 17 -5.24 -8.74 4.79
C PHE A 17 -6.47 -9.16 3.98
N CYS A 18 -6.55 -10.44 3.61
CA CYS A 18 -7.66 -10.98 2.82
C CYS A 18 -7.81 -10.19 1.51
N TRP A 19 -9.01 -9.69 1.20
CA TRP A 19 -9.23 -8.80 0.06
C TRP A 19 -8.32 -7.56 0.08
N GLY A 20 -7.99 -7.05 1.25
CA GLY A 20 -7.01 -5.96 1.39
C GLY A 20 -5.62 -6.33 0.89
N GLY A 21 -5.21 -7.60 0.94
CA GLY A 21 -3.95 -8.06 0.36
C GLY A 21 -3.93 -7.94 -1.18
N ARG A 22 -5.09 -8.13 -1.84
CA ARG A 22 -5.22 -7.87 -3.29
C ARG A 22 -5.07 -6.38 -3.59
N ILE A 23 -5.63 -5.51 -2.75
CA ILE A 23 -5.50 -4.05 -2.91
C ILE A 23 -4.03 -3.62 -2.78
N VAL A 24 -3.25 -4.24 -1.90
CA VAL A 24 -1.80 -3.98 -1.80
C VAL A 24 -1.11 -4.23 -3.14
N TRP A 25 -1.40 -5.35 -3.82
CA TRP A 25 -0.83 -5.65 -5.13
C TRP A 25 -1.23 -4.64 -6.20
N LEU A 26 -2.53 -4.33 -6.29
CA LEU A 26 -3.02 -3.36 -7.28
C LEU A 26 -2.44 -1.97 -7.05
N TYR A 27 -2.31 -1.54 -5.80
CA TYR A 27 -1.77 -0.24 -5.47
C TYR A 27 -0.25 -0.16 -5.69
N ALA A 28 0.47 -1.25 -5.43
CA ALA A 28 1.90 -1.35 -5.74
C ALA A 28 2.17 -1.25 -7.25
N ALA A 29 1.31 -1.83 -8.08
CA ALA A 29 1.42 -1.69 -9.54
C ALA A 29 1.02 -0.28 -10.03
N HIS A 30 0.12 0.40 -9.32
CA HIS A 30 -0.38 1.72 -9.70
C HIS A 30 0.59 2.86 -9.34
N SER A 31 1.29 2.78 -8.20
CA SER A 31 2.04 3.91 -7.66
C SER A 31 3.53 3.62 -7.51
N SER A 32 4.35 4.34 -8.27
CA SER A 32 5.82 4.34 -8.14
C SER A 32 6.33 5.03 -6.88
N GLN A 33 5.47 5.73 -6.13
CA GLN A 33 5.84 6.39 -4.88
C GLN A 33 5.85 5.42 -3.69
N LEU A 34 5.17 4.27 -3.79
CA LEU A 34 5.14 3.26 -2.75
C LEU A 34 6.55 2.67 -2.53
N LYS A 35 7.01 2.62 -1.28
CA LYS A 35 8.32 2.07 -0.94
C LYS A 35 8.26 0.63 -0.47
N ALA A 36 7.17 0.25 0.20
CA ALA A 36 6.96 -1.11 0.66
C ALA A 36 5.47 -1.46 0.72
N GLY A 37 5.13 -2.69 0.37
CA GLY A 37 3.79 -3.24 0.50
C GLY A 37 3.86 -4.63 1.12
N VAL A 38 2.99 -4.93 2.09
CA VAL A 38 2.86 -6.27 2.67
C VAL A 38 1.45 -6.80 2.44
N ALA A 39 1.33 -7.84 1.61
CA ALA A 39 0.06 -8.47 1.26
C ALA A 39 -0.08 -9.81 1.99
N TRP A 40 -1.05 -9.91 2.88
CA TRP A 40 -1.33 -11.15 3.63
C TRP A 40 -2.51 -11.87 3.01
N TYR A 41 -2.25 -13.09 2.49
CA TYR A 41 -3.25 -14.01 1.93
C TYR A 41 -4.27 -13.35 1.00
N GLY A 42 -3.83 -12.32 0.27
CA GLY A 42 -4.63 -11.64 -0.74
C GLY A 42 -4.69 -12.48 -2.00
N ARG A 43 -5.88 -12.95 -2.35
CA ARG A 43 -6.12 -13.66 -3.60
C ARG A 43 -5.89 -12.70 -4.77
N ILE A 44 -4.95 -13.05 -5.66
CA ILE A 44 -4.71 -12.35 -6.93
C ILE A 44 -5.89 -12.59 -7.86
#